data_AF-A0A1G1CG34-F1
#
_entry.id   AF-A0A1G1CG34-F1
#
_cell.length_a   1.000
_cell.length_b   1.000
_cell.length_c   1.000
_cell.angle_alpha   90.00
_cell.angle_beta   90.00
_cell.angle_gamma   90.00
#
_symmetry.space_group_name_H-M   'P 1'
#
loop_
_entity.id
_entity.type
_entity.pdbx_description
1 polymer ?
#
loop_
_entity_poly.entity_id
_entity_poly.type
_entity_poly.pdbx_seq_one_letter_code
_entity_poly.pdbx_strand_id
1 'polypeptide(L)'
;MTDLPAFRYVTKRDRHSDPFRRVVVFGESHVHGGLWPAIFGDLLRRFQGTPDMELINTGLGGSVLTPRCPAYRASTRPSGVERFVSDVLNRRPDLAVLSYGGNDMRGGTPVADFREELSRLVVRLKAETEAVIVLTTLYAQSAYELYPPFDQGSEASAQAFNAAIAALAAEHDVLLADIWAGHGNAPWVVLVDTVHQNLLGHTLVAHRVFETVAANCSGVAASRYVPPDQARASLAVLHAQAQERVRQRLEGDGL
;
A
#
# COMPACT_ATOMS: atom_id res chain seq x y z
N MET A 1 30.38 -25.84 21.61
CA MET A 1 29.55 -24.94 20.79
C MET A 1 28.49 -25.79 20.14
N THR A 2 27.23 -25.63 20.53
CA THR A 2 26.11 -26.28 19.85
C THR A 2 25.99 -25.69 18.46
N ASP A 3 26.13 -26.51 17.43
CA ASP A 3 25.99 -26.08 16.05
C ASP A 3 24.53 -25.66 15.83
N LEU A 4 24.30 -24.36 15.62
CA LEU A 4 22.98 -23.87 15.24
C LEU A 4 22.64 -24.42 13.85
N PRO A 5 21.41 -24.93 13.63
CA PRO A 5 21.00 -25.39 12.32
C PRO A 5 21.07 -24.26 11.29
N ALA A 6 21.21 -24.62 10.01
CA ALA A 6 21.08 -23.65 8.93
C ALA A 6 19.68 -22.98 8.98
N PHE A 7 19.64 -21.65 8.98
CA PHE A 7 18.39 -20.91 8.97
C PHE A 7 17.62 -21.23 7.68
N ARG A 8 16.42 -21.81 7.83
CA ARG A 8 15.48 -22.01 6.73
C ARG A 8 14.50 -20.86 6.73
N TYR A 9 14.72 -19.87 5.87
CA TYR A 9 13.69 -18.87 5.58
C TYR A 9 12.67 -19.48 4.64
N VAL A 10 11.38 -19.22 4.86
CA VAL A 10 10.43 -19.19 3.74
C VAL A 10 10.90 -18.00 2.90
N THR A 11 11.61 -18.25 1.82
CA THR A 11 12.27 -17.22 1.01
C THR A 11 11.22 -16.40 0.27
N LYS A 12 10.63 -15.42 0.95
CA LYS A 12 9.88 -14.37 0.28
C LYS A 12 10.87 -13.49 -0.47
N ARG A 13 10.59 -13.17 -1.73
CA ARG A 13 11.41 -12.24 -2.51
C ARG A 13 11.41 -10.88 -1.82
N ASP A 14 12.58 -10.40 -1.42
CA ASP A 14 12.77 -9.03 -1.00
C ASP A 14 12.71 -8.12 -2.22
N ARG A 15 11.80 -7.15 -2.19
CA ARG A 15 11.56 -6.21 -3.30
C ARG A 15 12.43 -4.97 -3.18
N HIS A 16 12.89 -4.62 -1.98
CA HIS A 16 13.71 -3.44 -1.73
C HIS A 16 14.37 -3.52 -0.35
N SER A 17 15.71 -3.59 -0.34
CA SER A 17 16.50 -3.79 0.87
C SER A 17 16.94 -2.48 1.55
N ASP A 18 16.88 -1.36 0.85
CA ASP A 18 17.31 -0.07 1.37
C ASP A 18 16.13 0.69 2.00
N PRO A 19 16.35 1.59 2.98
CA PRO A 19 15.32 2.50 3.42
C PRO A 19 14.82 3.41 2.28
N PHE A 20 13.51 3.53 2.14
CA PHE A 20 12.91 4.45 1.16
C PHE A 20 13.28 5.91 1.46
N ARG A 21 13.60 6.69 0.44
CA ARG A 21 13.94 8.11 0.57
C ARG A 21 12.85 9.00 0.01
N ARG A 22 12.19 8.59 -1.07
CA ARG A 22 11.14 9.38 -1.73
C ARG A 22 9.93 8.53 -2.07
N VAL A 23 8.91 8.71 -1.26
CA VAL A 23 7.63 8.03 -1.38
C VAL A 23 6.62 8.95 -2.05
N VAL A 24 6.10 8.57 -3.22
CA VAL A 24 4.99 9.27 -3.86
C VAL A 24 3.69 8.52 -3.61
N VAL A 25 2.67 9.23 -3.12
CA VAL A 25 1.30 8.73 -3.04
C VAL A 25 0.45 9.51 -4.03
N PHE A 26 -0.04 8.82 -5.05
CA PHE A 26 -0.73 9.38 -6.19
C PHE A 26 -2.19 8.93 -6.20
N GLY A 27 -3.13 9.87 -6.20
CA GLY A 27 -4.55 9.49 -6.15
C GLY A 27 -5.54 10.64 -6.22
N GLU A 28 -6.77 10.35 -5.80
CA GLU A 28 -7.91 11.28 -5.79
C GLU A 28 -8.12 11.98 -4.43
N SER A 29 -9.36 12.33 -4.05
CA SER A 29 -9.70 12.97 -2.78
C SER A 29 -9.29 12.18 -1.54
N HIS A 30 -9.34 10.85 -1.56
CA HIS A 30 -8.85 10.03 -0.45
C HIS A 30 -7.35 10.19 -0.20
N VAL A 31 -6.59 10.56 -1.22
CA VAL A 31 -5.17 10.91 -1.09
C VAL A 31 -5.02 12.38 -0.76
N HIS A 32 -5.75 13.28 -1.43
CA HIS A 32 -5.64 14.73 -1.29
C HIS A 32 -6.00 15.22 0.12
N GLY A 33 -7.19 14.86 0.59
CA GLY A 33 -7.74 15.30 1.88
C GLY A 33 -7.66 14.24 2.98
N GLY A 34 -7.24 13.02 2.64
CA GLY A 34 -7.15 11.92 3.60
C GLY A 34 -5.88 11.95 4.44
N LEU A 35 -5.98 11.49 5.68
CA LEU A 35 -4.84 11.43 6.61
C LEU A 35 -3.97 10.19 6.43
N TRP A 36 -4.45 9.19 5.70
CA TRP A 36 -3.76 7.91 5.56
C TRP A 36 -2.35 8.01 4.95
N PRO A 37 -2.03 8.90 3.98
CA PRO A 37 -0.67 8.99 3.45
C PRO A 37 0.32 9.44 4.53
N ALA A 38 -0.09 10.40 5.38
CA ALA A 38 0.73 10.89 6.48
C ALA A 38 0.99 9.79 7.53
N ILE A 39 -0.07 9.09 7.96
CA ILE A 39 0.04 7.96 8.90
C ILE A 39 0.98 6.88 8.33
N PHE A 40 0.81 6.53 7.04
CA PHE A 40 1.67 5.58 6.34
C PHE A 40 3.13 6.03 6.32
N GLY A 41 3.39 7.30 5.98
CA GLY A 41 4.73 7.86 5.97
C GLY A 41 5.40 7.85 7.35
N ASP A 42 4.64 8.13 8.41
CA ASP A 42 5.16 8.10 9.78
C ASP A 42 5.51 6.68 10.23
N LEU A 43 4.72 5.68 9.83
CA LEU A 43 5.06 4.27 10.06
C LEU A 43 6.37 3.89 9.35
N LEU A 44 6.53 4.25 8.07
CA LEU A 44 7.79 4.00 7.33
C LEU A 44 8.98 4.62 8.04
N ARG A 45 8.96 5.95 8.28
CA ARG A 45 10.05 6.67 8.98
C ARG A 45 10.44 6.00 10.30
N ARG A 46 9.43 5.63 11.10
CA ARG A 46 9.62 5.04 12.42
C ARG A 46 10.34 3.70 12.39
N PHE A 47 9.99 2.83 11.45
CA PHE A 47 10.52 1.46 11.41
C PHE A 47 11.82 1.36 10.62
N GLN A 48 11.98 2.15 9.55
CA GLN A 48 13.20 2.12 8.76
C GLN A 48 14.32 2.98 9.36
N GLY A 49 13.98 3.96 10.21
CA GLY A 49 14.94 4.77 10.95
C GLY A 49 15.47 6.00 10.19
N THR A 50 14.78 6.44 9.13
CA THR A 50 15.14 7.64 8.35
C THR A 50 14.05 8.71 8.52
N PRO A 51 14.19 9.64 9.47
CA PRO A 51 13.20 10.69 9.71
C PRO A 51 13.11 11.69 8.54
N ASP A 52 14.14 11.75 7.69
CA ASP A 52 14.28 12.62 6.52
C ASP A 52 13.62 12.05 5.24
N MET A 53 12.97 10.88 5.30
CA MET A 53 12.20 10.35 4.17
C MET A 53 11.13 11.36 3.71
N GLU A 54 11.20 11.71 2.43
CA GLU A 54 10.27 12.60 1.76
C GLU A 54 9.00 11.82 1.38
N LEU A 55 7.86 12.24 1.92
CA LEU A 55 6.55 11.76 1.49
C LEU A 55 5.89 12.85 0.64
N ILE A 56 5.65 12.54 -0.63
CA ILE A 56 5.05 13.44 -1.61
C ILE A 56 3.61 12.99 -1.85
N ASN A 57 2.66 13.68 -1.20
CA ASN A 57 1.25 13.51 -1.46
C ASN A 57 0.87 14.29 -2.74
N THR A 58 0.45 13.55 -3.75
CA THR A 58 -0.01 14.11 -5.03
C THR A 58 -1.48 13.76 -5.29
N GLY A 59 -2.29 13.80 -4.24
CA GLY A 59 -3.74 13.65 -4.37
C GLY A 59 -4.39 14.85 -5.06
N LEU A 60 -5.36 14.59 -5.93
CA LEU A 60 -6.21 15.62 -6.54
C LEU A 60 -7.70 15.27 -6.35
N GLY A 61 -8.35 15.99 -5.45
CA GLY A 61 -9.75 15.73 -5.07
C GLY A 61 -10.71 15.80 -6.24
N GLY A 62 -11.61 14.81 -6.36
CA GLY A 62 -12.60 14.75 -7.44
C GLY A 62 -12.04 14.44 -8.83
N SER A 63 -10.74 14.12 -8.95
CA SER A 63 -10.17 13.68 -10.23
C SER A 63 -10.46 12.21 -10.51
N VAL A 64 -10.49 11.88 -11.80
CA VAL A 64 -10.54 10.50 -12.33
C VAL A 64 -9.16 10.11 -12.86
N LEU A 65 -8.89 8.81 -13.01
CA LEU A 65 -7.65 8.35 -13.61
C LEU A 65 -7.57 8.77 -15.08
N THR A 66 -8.66 8.63 -15.84
CA THR A 66 -8.65 8.73 -17.30
C THR A 66 -9.65 9.74 -17.87
N PRO A 67 -9.30 10.48 -18.94
CA PRO A 67 -10.24 11.30 -19.72
C PRO A 67 -11.35 10.48 -20.40
N ARG A 68 -11.18 9.14 -20.48
CA ARG A 68 -12.21 8.22 -20.98
C ARG A 68 -13.37 8.02 -20.01
N CYS A 69 -13.26 8.50 -18.78
CA CYS A 69 -14.37 8.48 -17.84
C CYS A 69 -15.54 9.31 -18.38
N PRO A 70 -16.78 8.79 -18.44
CA PRO A 70 -17.95 9.58 -18.83
C PRO A 70 -18.11 10.87 -18.00
N ALA A 71 -17.81 10.79 -16.70
CA ALA A 71 -17.84 11.94 -15.79
C ALA A 71 -16.60 12.88 -15.91
N TYR A 72 -15.65 12.64 -16.80
CA TYR A 72 -14.39 13.41 -16.88
C TYR A 72 -14.61 14.92 -16.99
N ARG A 73 -15.60 15.36 -17.79
CA ARG A 73 -15.92 16.79 -17.93
C ARG A 73 -16.41 17.44 -16.62
N ALA A 74 -17.05 16.66 -15.76
CA ALA A 74 -17.52 17.09 -14.44
C ALA A 74 -16.49 16.82 -13.32
N SER A 75 -15.41 16.09 -13.62
CA SER A 75 -14.33 15.81 -12.67
C SER A 75 -13.36 16.98 -12.54
N THR A 76 -12.60 16.98 -11.44
CA THR A 76 -11.45 17.87 -11.30
C THR A 76 -10.37 17.48 -12.30
N ARG A 77 -9.93 18.44 -13.11
CA ARG A 77 -8.87 18.27 -14.11
C ARG A 77 -7.55 18.85 -13.61
N PRO A 78 -6.40 18.34 -14.06
CA PRO A 78 -6.20 17.23 -15.00
C PRO A 78 -6.54 15.85 -14.40
N SER A 79 -6.82 14.86 -15.26
CA SER A 79 -6.92 13.45 -14.85
C SER A 79 -5.57 12.88 -14.41
N GLY A 80 -5.60 11.71 -13.78
CA GLY A 80 -4.39 10.99 -13.36
C GLY A 80 -3.39 10.76 -14.51
N VAL A 81 -3.84 10.26 -15.66
CA VAL A 81 -2.94 10.03 -16.82
C VAL A 81 -2.30 11.31 -17.35
N GLU A 82 -3.03 12.43 -17.32
CA GLU A 82 -2.53 13.72 -17.82
C GLU A 82 -1.45 14.33 -16.92
N ARG A 83 -1.54 14.09 -15.61
CA ARG A 83 -0.59 14.63 -14.61
C ARG A 83 0.47 13.63 -14.14
N PHE A 84 0.41 12.38 -14.61
CA PHE A 84 1.29 11.31 -14.13
C PHE A 84 2.78 11.66 -14.24
N VAL A 85 3.19 12.31 -15.34
CA VAL A 85 4.59 12.69 -15.54
C VAL A 85 5.04 13.71 -14.51
N SER A 86 4.28 14.80 -14.32
CA SER A 86 4.67 15.88 -13.39
C SER A 86 4.58 15.45 -11.93
N ASP A 87 3.59 14.64 -11.60
CA ASP A 87 3.22 14.36 -10.22
C ASP A 87 3.85 13.06 -9.71
N VAL A 88 4.25 12.16 -10.60
CA VAL A 88 4.91 10.90 -10.23
C VAL A 88 6.32 10.81 -10.82
N LEU A 89 6.47 10.74 -12.15
CA LEU A 89 7.76 10.41 -12.76
C LEU A 89 8.84 11.45 -12.47
N ASN A 90 8.52 12.73 -12.63
CA ASN A 90 9.47 13.83 -12.37
C ASN A 90 9.87 13.93 -10.90
N ARG A 91 9.11 13.31 -9.99
CA ARG A 91 9.47 13.22 -8.58
C ARG A 91 10.56 12.19 -8.34
N ARG A 92 10.75 11.21 -9.23
CA ARG A 92 11.75 10.12 -9.08
C ARG A 92 11.57 9.36 -7.75
N PRO A 93 10.40 8.72 -7.53
CA PRO A 93 10.17 7.92 -6.34
C PRO A 93 11.08 6.69 -6.28
N ASP A 94 11.34 6.20 -5.07
CA ASP A 94 11.77 4.82 -4.82
C ASP A 94 10.62 3.95 -4.27
N LEU A 95 9.49 4.57 -3.89
CA LEU A 95 8.21 3.92 -3.63
C LEU A 95 7.07 4.76 -4.20
N ALA A 96 6.20 4.14 -4.98
CA ALA A 96 5.02 4.78 -5.56
C ALA A 96 3.76 3.99 -5.20
N VAL A 97 2.80 4.67 -4.57
CA VAL A 97 1.46 4.13 -4.31
C VAL A 97 0.48 4.77 -5.27
N LEU A 98 -0.13 3.97 -6.14
CA LEU A 98 -1.17 4.41 -7.07
C LEU A 98 -2.55 4.04 -6.51
N SER A 99 -3.28 5.05 -6.04
CA SER A 99 -4.61 4.94 -5.43
C SER A 99 -5.63 5.72 -6.26
N TYR A 100 -6.18 5.05 -7.27
CA TYR A 100 -7.16 5.58 -8.21
C TYR A 100 -8.25 4.55 -8.48
N GLY A 101 -9.37 5.00 -9.06
CA GLY A 101 -10.46 4.14 -9.49
C GLY A 101 -11.79 4.41 -8.80
N GLY A 102 -11.78 5.06 -7.63
CA GLY A 102 -13.03 5.36 -6.90
C GLY A 102 -13.95 6.28 -7.69
N ASN A 103 -13.43 7.41 -8.18
CA ASN A 103 -14.19 8.32 -9.03
C ASN A 103 -14.42 7.76 -10.44
N ASP A 104 -13.50 6.95 -10.97
CA ASP A 104 -13.68 6.29 -12.26
C ASP A 104 -14.86 5.32 -12.24
N MET A 105 -14.94 4.47 -11.22
CA MET A 105 -16.06 3.56 -10.99
C MET A 105 -17.36 4.36 -10.81
N ARG A 106 -17.36 5.36 -9.92
CA ARG A 106 -18.54 6.20 -9.65
C ARG A 106 -18.98 7.02 -10.86
N GLY A 107 -18.04 7.42 -11.71
CA GLY A 107 -18.28 8.19 -12.93
C GLY A 107 -18.59 7.33 -14.17
N GLY A 108 -18.72 6.01 -14.01
CA GLY A 108 -19.13 5.09 -15.06
C GLY A 108 -18.03 4.69 -16.05
N THR A 109 -16.75 4.83 -15.68
CA THR A 109 -15.63 4.37 -16.53
C THR A 109 -15.73 2.86 -16.76
N PRO A 110 -15.69 2.38 -18.01
CA PRO A 110 -15.58 0.95 -18.28
C PRO A 110 -14.33 0.36 -17.62
N VAL A 111 -14.46 -0.79 -16.94
CA VAL A 111 -13.34 -1.45 -16.23
C VAL A 111 -12.15 -1.70 -17.15
N ALA A 112 -12.40 -2.06 -18.41
CA ALA A 112 -11.36 -2.28 -19.41
C ALA A 112 -10.54 -1.02 -19.71
N ASP A 113 -11.20 0.14 -19.83
CA ASP A 113 -10.54 1.42 -20.07
C ASP A 113 -9.69 1.85 -18.86
N PHE A 114 -10.25 1.71 -17.66
CA PHE A 114 -9.51 1.98 -16.42
C PHE A 114 -8.27 1.09 -16.30
N ARG A 115 -8.45 -0.22 -16.48
CA ARG A 115 -7.37 -1.22 -16.39
C ARG A 115 -6.26 -0.93 -17.40
N GLU A 116 -6.62 -0.61 -18.64
CA GLU A 116 -5.64 -0.30 -19.67
C GLU A 116 -4.81 0.95 -19.31
N GLU A 117 -5.44 2.04 -18.86
CA GLU A 117 -4.68 3.23 -18.47
C GLU A 117 -3.80 2.97 -17.25
N LEU A 118 -4.33 2.31 -16.22
CA LEU A 118 -3.54 1.95 -15.05
C LEU A 118 -2.34 1.08 -15.43
N SER A 119 -2.53 0.15 -16.37
CA SER A 119 -1.47 -0.72 -16.89
C SER A 119 -0.39 0.09 -17.59
N ARG A 120 -0.76 1.11 -18.38
CA ARG A 120 0.21 2.00 -19.03
C ARG A 120 1.02 2.78 -18.01
N LEU A 121 0.39 3.28 -16.94
CA LEU A 121 1.12 3.99 -15.88
C LEU A 121 2.12 3.07 -15.17
N VAL A 122 1.71 1.84 -14.85
CA VAL A 122 2.57 0.84 -14.20
C VAL A 122 3.76 0.47 -15.11
N VAL A 123 3.50 0.13 -16.38
CA VAL A 123 4.55 -0.19 -17.35
C VAL A 123 5.55 0.96 -17.48
N ARG A 124 5.03 2.19 -17.58
CA ARG A 124 5.86 3.38 -17.70
C ARG A 124 6.72 3.64 -16.46
N LEU A 125 6.14 3.49 -15.26
CA LEU A 125 6.87 3.66 -14.01
C LEU A 125 7.99 2.63 -13.87
N LYS A 126 7.76 1.37 -14.24
CA LYS A 126 8.78 0.31 -14.27
C LYS A 126 9.88 0.57 -15.30
N ALA A 127 9.54 1.19 -16.43
CA ALA A 127 10.51 1.48 -17.48
C ALA A 127 11.40 2.69 -17.15
N GLU A 128 10.89 3.64 -16.37
CA GLU A 128 11.56 4.92 -16.10
C GLU A 128 12.11 5.05 -14.67
N THR A 129 11.79 4.11 -13.77
CA THR A 129 12.20 4.14 -12.36
C THR A 129 12.44 2.74 -11.79
N GLU A 130 13.22 2.67 -10.71
CA GLU A 130 13.40 1.46 -9.88
C GLU A 130 12.42 1.41 -8.69
N ALA A 131 11.34 2.21 -8.75
CA ALA A 131 10.43 2.34 -7.62
C ALA A 131 9.71 1.02 -7.33
N VAL A 132 9.54 0.71 -6.04
CA VAL A 132 8.53 -0.26 -5.63
C VAL A 132 7.16 0.33 -5.95
N ILE A 133 6.33 -0.42 -6.67
CA ILE A 133 4.99 0.01 -7.06
C ILE A 133 3.96 -0.72 -6.21
N VAL A 134 3.05 0.02 -5.60
CA VAL A 134 1.91 -0.49 -4.85
C VAL A 134 0.63 0.02 -5.50
N LEU A 135 -0.25 -0.90 -5.89
CA LEU A 135 -1.62 -0.58 -6.27
C LEU A 135 -2.52 -0.77 -5.05
N THR A 136 -3.51 0.09 -4.87
CA THR A 136 -4.55 -0.14 -3.85
C THR A 136 -5.84 -0.60 -4.51
N THR A 137 -6.59 -1.48 -3.85
CA THR A 137 -8.01 -1.65 -4.17
C THR A 137 -8.79 -0.36 -3.86
N LEU A 138 -10.07 -0.31 -4.23
CA LEU A 138 -10.93 0.83 -3.94
C LEU A 138 -11.21 0.97 -2.44
N TYR A 139 -11.56 2.19 -2.02
CA TYR A 139 -12.09 2.46 -0.69
C TYR A 139 -13.52 1.92 -0.56
N ALA A 140 -13.89 1.46 0.63
CA ALA A 140 -15.26 1.02 0.90
C ALA A 140 -16.20 2.24 0.95
N GLN A 141 -17.37 2.12 0.33
CA GLN A 141 -18.41 3.16 0.30
C GLN A 141 -19.70 2.60 0.90
N SER A 142 -20.48 3.48 1.54
CA SER A 142 -21.73 3.10 2.21
C SER A 142 -22.97 3.35 1.34
N ALA A 143 -22.84 4.09 0.23
CA ALA A 143 -23.87 4.31 -0.77
C ALA A 143 -23.23 4.65 -2.13
N TYR A 144 -23.92 4.33 -3.23
CA TYR A 144 -23.39 4.56 -4.59
C TYR A 144 -24.27 5.49 -5.43
N GLU A 145 -25.51 5.71 -5.03
CA GLU A 145 -26.57 6.38 -5.79
C GLU A 145 -26.55 7.91 -5.60
N LEU A 146 -25.52 8.45 -4.94
CA LEU A 146 -25.40 9.86 -4.59
C LEU A 146 -24.40 10.60 -5.49
N TYR A 147 -24.64 11.91 -5.60
CA TYR A 147 -23.79 12.89 -6.28
C TYR A 147 -23.64 12.72 -7.81
N PRO A 148 -24.72 12.86 -8.61
CA PRO A 148 -24.60 12.82 -10.06
C PRO A 148 -23.57 13.84 -10.60
N PRO A 149 -22.76 13.49 -11.63
CA PRO A 149 -22.77 12.25 -12.41
C PRO A 149 -21.91 11.12 -11.82
N PHE A 150 -21.53 11.19 -10.53
CA PHE A 150 -20.76 10.19 -9.80
C PHE A 150 -21.64 9.19 -9.02
N ASP A 151 -22.82 8.94 -9.54
CA ASP A 151 -23.85 8.05 -9.02
C ASP A 151 -23.99 6.74 -9.83
N GLN A 152 -23.01 6.44 -10.70
CA GLN A 152 -23.02 5.28 -11.60
C GLN A 152 -22.37 4.03 -10.99
N GLY A 153 -21.94 4.12 -9.74
CA GLY A 153 -21.28 3.04 -9.02
C GLY A 153 -22.24 1.98 -8.50
N SER A 154 -21.67 0.87 -8.05
CA SER A 154 -22.35 -0.21 -7.32
C SER A 154 -21.30 -1.09 -6.64
N GLU A 155 -21.71 -1.90 -5.66
CA GLU A 155 -20.81 -2.90 -5.06
C GLU A 155 -20.25 -3.86 -6.13
N ALA A 156 -21.07 -4.29 -7.08
CA ALA A 156 -20.64 -5.15 -8.20
C ALA A 156 -19.55 -4.47 -9.05
N SER A 157 -19.71 -3.18 -9.34
CA SER A 157 -18.67 -2.41 -10.05
C SER A 157 -17.40 -2.27 -9.21
N ALA A 158 -17.52 -2.05 -7.89
CA ALA A 158 -16.36 -1.96 -7.00
C ALA A 158 -15.56 -3.26 -6.99
N GLN A 159 -16.25 -4.39 -6.90
CA GLN A 159 -15.64 -5.72 -6.99
C GLN A 159 -14.97 -5.95 -8.35
N ALA A 160 -15.59 -5.53 -9.46
CA ALA A 160 -15.00 -5.65 -10.80
C ALA A 160 -13.72 -4.80 -10.96
N PHE A 161 -13.72 -3.56 -10.46
CA PHE A 161 -12.52 -2.72 -10.43
C PHE A 161 -11.42 -3.34 -9.55
N ASN A 162 -11.76 -3.80 -8.34
CA ASN A 162 -10.81 -4.45 -7.43
C ASN A 162 -10.19 -5.70 -8.05
N ALA A 163 -10.98 -6.54 -8.72
CA ALA A 163 -10.49 -7.70 -9.44
C ALA A 163 -9.54 -7.32 -10.58
N ALA A 164 -9.87 -6.26 -11.34
CA ALA A 164 -9.00 -5.76 -12.41
C ALA A 164 -7.67 -5.21 -11.87
N ILE A 165 -7.69 -4.47 -10.76
CA ILE A 165 -6.48 -3.96 -10.08
C ILE A 165 -5.62 -5.12 -9.57
N ALA A 166 -6.23 -6.12 -8.94
CA ALA A 166 -5.52 -7.29 -8.43
C ALA A 166 -4.88 -8.12 -9.55
N ALA A 167 -5.61 -8.35 -10.64
CA ALA A 167 -5.10 -9.04 -11.82
C ALA A 167 -3.93 -8.27 -12.45
N LEU A 168 -4.02 -6.95 -12.53
CA LEU A 168 -2.96 -6.09 -13.04
C LEU A 168 -1.73 -6.12 -12.13
N ALA A 169 -1.91 -6.09 -10.81
CA ALA A 169 -0.80 -6.19 -9.87
C ALA A 169 -0.03 -7.51 -10.06
N ALA A 170 -0.75 -8.62 -10.23
CA ALA A 170 -0.16 -9.93 -10.49
C ALA A 170 0.53 -9.99 -11.87
N GLU A 171 -0.11 -9.49 -12.93
CA GLU A 171 0.45 -9.45 -14.29
C GLU A 171 1.76 -8.67 -14.36
N HIS A 172 1.82 -7.51 -13.72
CA HIS A 172 2.99 -6.64 -13.73
C HIS A 172 3.99 -6.95 -12.62
N ASP A 173 3.74 -7.98 -11.80
CA ASP A 173 4.57 -8.36 -10.66
C ASP A 173 4.87 -7.17 -9.73
N VAL A 174 3.83 -6.39 -9.41
CA VAL A 174 3.85 -5.26 -8.47
C VAL A 174 3.04 -5.59 -7.22
N LEU A 175 3.16 -4.78 -6.17
CA LEU A 175 2.47 -5.03 -4.91
C LEU A 175 1.00 -4.60 -4.98
N LEU A 176 0.14 -5.35 -4.29
CA LEU A 176 -1.27 -5.01 -4.09
C LEU A 176 -1.53 -4.80 -2.60
N ALA A 177 -2.00 -3.61 -2.22
CA ALA A 177 -2.56 -3.34 -0.91
C ALA A 177 -4.09 -3.44 -0.99
N ASP A 178 -4.66 -4.53 -0.48
CA ASP A 178 -6.11 -4.73 -0.48
C ASP A 178 -6.78 -3.97 0.68
N ILE A 179 -6.98 -2.66 0.47
CA ILE A 179 -7.59 -1.74 1.43
C ILE A 179 -9.10 -1.95 1.56
N TRP A 180 -9.75 -2.46 0.51
CA TRP A 180 -11.16 -2.87 0.56
C TRP A 180 -11.36 -3.95 1.62
N ALA A 181 -10.57 -5.04 1.56
CA ALA A 181 -10.59 -6.07 2.60
C ALA A 181 -10.15 -5.52 3.97
N GLY A 182 -9.24 -4.54 4.00
CA GLY A 182 -8.80 -3.86 5.22
C GLY A 182 -9.93 -3.13 5.97
N HIS A 183 -10.91 -2.56 5.25
CA HIS A 183 -12.10 -1.96 5.87
C HIS A 183 -13.10 -3.00 6.38
N GLY A 184 -13.12 -4.20 5.81
CA GLY A 184 -14.02 -5.28 6.22
C GLY A 184 -15.51 -4.96 6.10
N ASN A 185 -15.89 -4.12 5.12
CA ASN A 185 -17.27 -3.62 4.94
C ASN A 185 -17.87 -2.95 6.18
N ALA A 186 -17.05 -2.40 7.07
CA ALA A 186 -17.50 -1.73 8.29
C ALA A 186 -18.05 -0.32 7.96
N PRO A 187 -19.37 -0.06 8.05
CA PRO A 187 -19.93 1.23 7.65
C PRO A 187 -19.48 2.40 8.55
N TRP A 188 -19.10 2.11 9.80
CA TRP A 188 -18.62 3.12 10.76
C TRP A 188 -17.21 3.63 10.49
N VAL A 189 -16.52 3.14 9.46
CA VAL A 189 -15.23 3.68 9.02
C VAL A 189 -15.38 4.75 7.93
N VAL A 190 -16.60 4.92 7.41
CA VAL A 190 -16.99 5.87 6.37
C VAL A 190 -17.66 7.10 7.02
N LEU A 191 -17.43 8.28 6.46
CA LEU A 191 -18.07 9.53 6.86
C LEU A 191 -19.53 9.58 6.39
N VAL A 192 -20.25 10.60 6.89
CA VAL A 192 -21.66 10.84 6.56
C VAL A 192 -21.90 11.12 5.07
N ASP A 193 -20.85 11.50 4.33
CA ASP A 193 -20.92 11.67 2.88
C ASP A 193 -20.93 10.34 2.11
N THR A 194 -20.88 9.20 2.82
CA THR A 194 -20.94 7.83 2.30
C THR A 194 -19.78 7.40 1.39
N VAL A 195 -18.81 8.30 1.16
CA VAL A 195 -17.73 8.12 0.19
C VAL A 195 -16.38 8.10 0.89
N HIS A 196 -16.11 9.10 1.73
CA HIS A 196 -14.79 9.30 2.32
C HIS A 196 -14.65 8.57 3.65
N GLN A 197 -13.44 8.14 3.96
CA GLN A 197 -13.15 7.49 5.23
C GLN A 197 -13.03 8.50 6.37
N ASN A 198 -13.45 8.13 7.56
CA ASN A 198 -13.13 8.89 8.77
C ASN A 198 -11.70 8.55 9.25
N LEU A 199 -11.28 9.10 10.39
CA LEU A 199 -9.93 8.85 10.92
C LEU A 199 -9.64 7.35 11.13
N LEU A 200 -10.63 6.58 11.60
CA LEU A 200 -10.47 5.14 11.78
C LEU A 200 -10.26 4.44 10.43
N GLY A 201 -11.07 4.74 9.42
CA GLY A 201 -10.91 4.18 8.08
C GLY A 201 -9.57 4.57 7.44
N HIS A 202 -9.15 5.84 7.55
CA HIS A 202 -7.82 6.26 7.11
C HIS A 202 -6.69 5.54 7.82
N THR A 203 -6.83 5.23 9.12
CA THR A 203 -5.85 4.45 9.86
C THR A 203 -5.77 3.02 9.32
N LEU A 204 -6.90 2.37 9.03
CA LEU A 204 -6.93 1.02 8.43
C LEU A 204 -6.26 0.99 7.05
N VAL A 205 -6.53 1.98 6.21
CA VAL A 205 -5.86 2.14 4.90
C VAL A 205 -4.35 2.24 5.08
N ALA A 206 -3.89 3.15 5.95
CA ALA A 206 -2.47 3.36 6.19
C ALA A 206 -1.78 2.08 6.66
N HIS A 207 -2.41 1.35 7.60
CA HIS A 207 -1.89 0.10 8.10
C HIS A 207 -1.83 -1.01 7.04
N ARG A 208 -2.84 -1.13 6.17
CA ARG A 208 -2.85 -2.13 5.10
C ARG A 208 -1.80 -1.84 4.02
N VAL A 209 -1.61 -0.58 3.66
CA VAL A 209 -0.51 -0.17 2.76
C VAL A 209 0.84 -0.43 3.42
N PHE A 210 1.01 -0.03 4.69
CA PHE A 210 2.24 -0.28 5.46
C PHE A 210 2.56 -1.78 5.57
N GLU A 211 1.59 -2.62 5.95
CA GLU A 211 1.71 -4.08 6.03
C GLU A 211 2.23 -4.66 4.70
N THR A 212 1.62 -4.22 3.59
CA THR A 212 2.00 -4.67 2.25
C THR A 212 3.47 -4.34 1.94
N VAL A 213 3.90 -3.11 2.21
CA VAL A 213 5.28 -2.69 1.94
C VAL A 213 6.26 -3.37 2.89
N ALA A 214 6.01 -3.32 4.21
CA ALA A 214 6.90 -3.85 5.24
C ALA A 214 7.09 -5.37 5.13
N ALA A 215 6.06 -6.12 4.74
CA ALA A 215 6.16 -7.56 4.56
C ALA A 215 6.92 -7.95 3.28
N ASN A 216 7.19 -7.02 2.36
CA ASN A 216 7.81 -7.29 1.05
C ASN A 216 9.15 -6.57 0.84
N CYS A 217 9.49 -5.58 1.67
CA CYS A 217 10.69 -4.75 1.53
C CYS A 217 11.46 -4.72 2.85
N SER A 218 12.60 -5.40 2.92
CA SER A 218 13.38 -5.50 4.16
C SER A 218 13.94 -4.16 4.63
N GLY A 219 14.10 -3.19 3.71
CA GLY A 219 14.55 -1.84 4.02
C GLY A 219 13.65 -1.09 5.01
N VAL A 220 12.36 -1.45 5.09
CA VAL A 220 11.44 -0.89 6.11
C VAL A 220 11.85 -1.28 7.53
N ALA A 221 12.59 -2.37 7.70
CA ALA A 221 13.07 -2.84 9.00
C ALA A 221 14.56 -2.51 9.23
N ALA A 222 15.18 -1.66 8.41
CA ALA A 222 16.63 -1.41 8.47
C ALA A 222 17.14 -0.99 9.87
N SER A 223 16.34 -0.27 10.67
CA SER A 223 16.72 0.11 12.03
C SER A 223 16.43 -0.96 13.10
N ARG A 224 15.72 -2.04 12.74
CA ARG A 224 15.14 -3.03 13.67
C ARG A 224 15.52 -4.47 13.39
N TYR A 225 16.04 -4.76 12.20
CA TYR A 225 16.33 -6.10 11.75
C TYR A 225 17.84 -6.31 11.60
N VAL A 226 18.36 -7.31 12.29
CA VAL A 226 19.70 -7.86 12.06
C VAL A 226 19.52 -9.26 11.47
N PRO A 227 20.03 -9.53 10.26
CA PRO A 227 19.93 -10.86 9.68
C PRO A 227 20.50 -11.92 10.63
N PRO A 228 19.79 -13.05 10.88
CA PRO A 228 20.27 -14.11 11.75
C PRO A 228 21.69 -14.60 11.48
N ASP A 229 22.13 -14.61 10.21
CA ASP A 229 23.52 -14.94 9.86
C ASP A 229 24.54 -13.97 10.45
N GLN A 230 24.19 -12.68 10.48
CA GLN A 230 24.98 -11.64 11.15
C GLN A 230 24.81 -11.67 12.68
N ALA A 231 23.70 -12.23 13.17
CA ALA A 231 23.42 -12.39 14.60
C ALA A 231 23.82 -13.77 15.18
N ARG A 232 24.53 -14.63 14.43
CA ARG A 232 24.82 -16.02 14.82
C ARG A 232 25.42 -16.17 16.21
N ALA A 233 26.41 -15.33 16.54
CA ALA A 233 27.04 -15.36 17.86
C ALA A 233 26.04 -15.02 18.98
N SER A 234 25.27 -13.95 18.80
CA SER A 234 24.21 -13.55 19.74
C SER A 234 23.13 -14.62 19.87
N LEU A 235 22.74 -15.25 18.76
CA LEU A 235 21.77 -16.35 18.75
C LEU A 235 22.29 -17.58 19.50
N ALA A 236 23.56 -17.93 19.36
CA ALA A 236 24.16 -19.05 20.07
C ALA A 236 24.15 -18.82 21.60
N VAL A 237 24.43 -17.58 22.04
CA VAL A 237 24.33 -17.18 23.45
C VAL A 237 22.89 -17.28 23.94
N LEU A 238 21.94 -16.68 23.23
CA LEU A 238 20.51 -16.72 23.59
C LEU A 238 19.98 -18.16 23.64
N HIS A 239 20.39 -19.00 22.70
CA HIS A 239 20.03 -20.41 22.65
C HIS A 239 20.57 -21.17 23.86
N ALA A 240 21.85 -21.02 24.18
CA ALA A 240 22.46 -21.66 25.35
C ALA A 240 21.77 -21.24 26.66
N GLN A 241 21.49 -19.93 26.82
CA GLN A 241 20.75 -19.42 27.97
C GLN A 241 19.32 -19.99 28.05
N ALA A 242 18.65 -20.17 26.91
CA ALA A 242 17.33 -20.77 26.87
C ALA A 242 17.35 -22.26 27.27
N GLN A 243 18.35 -23.02 26.79
CA GLN A 243 18.56 -24.43 27.16
C GLN A 243 18.83 -24.58 28.64
N GLU A 244 19.67 -23.71 29.22
CA GLU A 244 19.97 -23.73 30.65
C GLU A 244 18.72 -23.46 31.50
N ARG A 245 17.88 -22.49 31.11
CA ARG A 245 16.59 -22.25 31.79
C ARG A 245 15.64 -23.45 31.72
N VAL A 246 15.66 -24.21 30.62
CA VAL A 246 14.87 -25.45 30.49
C VAL A 246 15.41 -26.52 31.44
N ARG A 247 16.72 -26.73 31.45
CA ARG A 247 17.39 -27.69 32.34
C ARG A 247 17.07 -27.41 33.81
N GLN A 248 17.18 -26.17 34.25
CA GLN A 248 16.87 -25.76 35.62
C GLN A 248 15.41 -25.99 36.02
N ARG A 249 14.45 -25.81 35.10
CA ARG A 249 13.03 -26.13 35.37
C ARG A 249 12.81 -27.63 35.53
N LEU A 250 13.40 -28.44 34.66
CA LEU A 250 13.28 -29.90 34.73
C LEU A 250 13.97 -30.49 35.97
N GLU A 251 15.05 -29.86 36.45
CA GLU A 251 15.72 -30.25 37.70
C GLU A 251 14.99 -29.71 38.95
N GLY A 252 14.33 -28.55 38.84
CA GLY A 252 13.55 -27.93 39.92
C GLY A 252 12.15 -28.51 40.11
N ASP A 253 11.55 -29.10 39.07
CA ASP A 253 10.29 -29.84 39.12
C ASP A 253 10.47 -31.31 39.55
N GLY A 254 11.63 -31.65 40.13
CA GLY A 254 11.86 -32.88 40.87
C GLY A 254 11.07 -32.92 42.18
N LEU A 255 9.75 -33.10 42.06
CA LEU A 255 8.87 -33.74 43.04
C LEU A 255 8.54 -35.15 42.54
#